data_AF-A0A9D8EI74-F1
#
_entry.id   AF-A0A9D8EI74-F1
#
_cell.length_a   1.000
_cell.length_b   1.000
_cell.length_c   1.000
_cell.angle_alpha   90.00
_cell.angle_beta   90.00
_cell.angle_gamma   90.00
#
_symmetry.space_group_name_H-M   'P 1'
#
loop_
_entity.id
_entity.type
_entity.pdbx_description
1 polymer ?
#
loop_
_entity_poly.entity_id
_entity_poly.type
_entity_poly.pdbx_seq_one_letter_code
_entity_poly.pdbx_strand_id
1 'polypeptide(L)'
;MYDIELKPKVGLITLTDVPRALLVVKEREEAITKKHIDYKKFLIENDIDVFDAADAVERKPGWVSFYSSEDISKAVDYFLQNHIEAVIIGCWHWTEPMFIVEIA
;
A
#
# COMPACT_ATOMS: atom_id res chain seq x y z
N MET A 1 -3.37 35.94 -7.55
CA MET A 1 -3.98 34.67 -7.94
C MET A 1 -2.99 33.61 -7.45
N TYR A 2 -3.33 32.86 -6.40
CA TYR A 2 -2.44 31.78 -5.95
C TYR A 2 -2.62 30.64 -6.94
N ASP A 3 -1.58 30.33 -7.72
CA ASP A 3 -1.52 29.05 -8.43
C ASP A 3 -1.40 27.97 -7.35
N ILE A 4 -2.51 27.26 -7.12
CA ILE A 4 -2.48 26.05 -6.30
C ILE A 4 -1.81 25.00 -7.18
N GLU A 5 -0.52 24.72 -6.94
CA GLU A 5 0.14 23.56 -7.53
C GLU A 5 -0.58 22.31 -7.04
N LEU A 6 -1.45 21.75 -7.88
CA LEU A 6 -2.08 20.47 -7.67
C LEU A 6 -1.00 19.38 -7.81
N LYS A 7 -0.59 18.80 -6.67
CA LYS A 7 0.25 17.61 -6.67
C LYS A 7 -0.58 16.39 -7.04
N PRO A 8 -0.10 15.49 -7.92
CA PRO A 8 -0.78 14.22 -8.19
C PRO A 8 -0.98 13.45 -6.89
N LYS A 9 -2.15 12.87 -6.69
CA LYS A 9 -2.48 12.13 -5.46
C LYS A 9 -2.66 10.64 -5.74
N VAL A 10 -1.74 9.84 -5.21
CA VAL A 10 -1.72 8.38 -5.45
C VAL A 10 -1.94 7.60 -4.17
N GLY A 11 -2.60 6.46 -4.29
CA GLY A 11 -2.73 5.45 -3.25
C GLY A 11 -1.55 4.50 -3.32
N LEU A 12 -1.00 4.11 -2.19
CA LEU A 12 0.03 3.08 -2.10
C LEU A 12 -0.48 1.92 -1.27
N ILE A 13 -0.42 0.71 -1.84
CA ILE A 13 -0.79 -0.52 -1.16
C ILE A 13 0.23 -1.61 -1.47
N THR A 14 0.49 -2.46 -0.49
CA THR A 14 1.44 -3.56 -0.61
C THR A 14 0.76 -4.87 -0.28
N LEU A 15 0.80 -5.79 -1.22
CA LEU A 15 0.15 -7.09 -1.15
C LEU A 15 1.19 -8.19 -1.02
N THR A 16 0.85 -9.25 -0.29
CA THR A 16 1.66 -10.47 -0.17
C THR A 16 0.75 -11.67 0.06
N ASP A 17 1.29 -12.87 -0.11
CA ASP A 17 0.61 -14.10 0.31
C ASP A 17 0.48 -14.21 1.84
N VAL A 18 -0.60 -14.89 2.26
CA VAL A 18 -0.79 -15.34 3.63
C VAL A 18 0.49 -15.98 4.15
N PRO A 19 0.95 -15.69 5.38
CA PRO A 19 2.17 -16.26 5.91
C PRO A 19 2.11 -17.79 6.01
N ARG A 20 2.64 -18.52 5.02
CA ARG A 20 2.63 -20.00 4.99
C ARG A 20 3.77 -20.63 5.79
N ALA A 21 4.90 -19.93 5.92
CA ALA A 21 6.10 -20.44 6.58
C ALA A 21 6.55 -19.49 7.70
N LEU A 22 6.14 -19.79 8.94
CA LEU A 22 6.39 -18.97 10.15
C LEU A 22 7.86 -18.57 10.34
N LEU A 23 8.80 -19.39 9.87
CA LEU A 23 10.23 -19.22 10.08
C LEU A 23 10.86 -18.03 9.32
N VAL A 24 10.24 -17.55 8.24
CA VAL A 24 10.81 -16.46 7.42
C VAL A 24 9.88 -15.25 7.29
N VAL A 25 8.72 -15.29 7.95
CA VAL A 25 7.71 -14.23 7.82
C VAL A 25 8.27 -12.90 8.30
N LYS A 26 9.04 -12.92 9.39
CA LYS A 26 9.58 -11.69 9.95
C LYS A 26 10.58 -11.03 9.00
N GLU A 27 11.55 -11.79 8.51
CA GLU A 27 12.57 -11.31 7.56
C GLU A 27 11.93 -10.85 6.25
N ARG A 28 10.91 -11.57 5.77
CA ARG A 28 10.13 -11.19 4.59
C ARG A 28 9.46 -9.83 4.80
N GLU A 29 8.72 -9.67 5.90
CA GLU A 29 8.00 -8.43 6.19
C GLU A 29 8.96 -7.27 6.46
N GLU A 30 10.10 -7.49 7.09
CA GLU A 30 11.15 -6.47 7.25
C GLU A 30 11.67 -5.99 5.88
N ALA A 31 11.91 -6.91 4.94
CA ALA A 31 12.33 -6.56 3.59
C ALA A 31 11.24 -5.80 2.82
N ILE A 32 9.99 -6.26 2.89
CA ILE A 32 8.84 -5.61 2.24
C ILE A 32 8.62 -4.21 2.82
N THR A 33 8.54 -4.08 4.15
CA THR A 33 8.39 -2.79 4.84
C THR A 33 9.50 -1.82 4.46
N LYS A 34 10.76 -2.27 4.45
CA LYS A 34 11.87 -1.41 4.02
C LYS A 34 11.66 -0.88 2.61
N LYS A 35 11.31 -1.75 1.66
CA LYS A 35 11.10 -1.37 0.26
C LYS A 35 9.90 -0.46 0.07
N HIS A 36 8.81 -0.72 0.80
CA HIS A 36 7.63 0.13 0.81
C HIS A 36 7.98 1.55 1.29
N ILE A 37 8.69 1.68 2.42
CA ILE A 37 9.11 2.97 2.96
C ILE A 37 10.05 3.70 1.99
N ASP A 38 11.04 3.00 1.43
CA ASP A 38 11.95 3.56 0.43
C ASP A 38 11.18 4.11 -0.79
N TYR A 39 10.16 3.38 -1.25
CA TYR A 39 9.36 3.78 -2.40
C TYR A 39 8.39 4.94 -2.09
N LYS A 40 7.71 4.90 -0.94
CA LYS A 40 6.89 6.03 -0.45
C LYS A 40 7.72 7.31 -0.36
N LYS A 41 8.92 7.21 0.21
CA LYS A 41 9.86 8.32 0.30
C LYS A 41 10.24 8.85 -1.08
N PHE A 42 10.58 7.96 -2.02
CA PHE A 42 10.90 8.35 -3.39
C PHE A 42 9.74 9.13 -4.05
N LEU A 43 8.50 8.69 -3.91
CA LEU A 43 7.34 9.39 -4.46
C LEU A 43 7.18 10.80 -3.87
N ILE A 44 7.28 10.92 -2.54
CA ILE A 44 7.17 12.20 -1.82
C ILE A 44 8.30 13.15 -2.23
N GLU A 45 9.53 12.67 -2.37
CA GLU A 45 10.68 13.45 -2.84
C GLU A 45 10.54 13.93 -4.29
N ASN A 46 9.62 13.34 -5.06
CA ASN A 46 9.29 13.74 -6.43
C ASN A 46 7.92 14.46 -6.51
N ASP A 47 7.51 15.15 -5.44
CA ASP A 47 6.31 15.99 -5.39
C ASP A 47 4.98 15.28 -5.68
N ILE A 48 4.89 13.98 -5.36
CA ILE A 48 3.64 13.22 -5.40
C ILE A 48 3.06 13.14 -3.99
N ASP A 49 1.76 13.46 -3.85
CA ASP A 49 1.03 13.23 -2.60
C ASP A 49 0.65 11.75 -2.50
N VAL A 50 1.07 11.09 -1.42
CA VAL A 50 0.91 9.65 -1.25
C VAL A 50 -0.02 9.37 -0.08
N PHE A 51 -1.17 8.78 -0.37
CA PHE A 51 -2.02 8.15 0.63
C PHE A 51 -1.62 6.68 0.78
N ASP A 52 -1.02 6.35 1.91
CA ASP A 52 -0.57 4.99 2.20
C ASP A 52 -1.65 4.22 2.96
N ALA A 53 -2.12 3.12 2.37
CA ALA A 53 -3.13 2.27 3.00
C ALA A 53 -2.65 1.69 4.34
N ALA A 54 -1.34 1.49 4.52
CA ALA A 54 -0.77 0.97 5.77
C ALA A 54 -0.92 1.95 6.95
N ASP A 55 -1.10 3.24 6.69
CA ASP A 55 -1.33 4.26 7.72
C ASP A 55 -2.81 4.33 8.15
N ALA A 56 -3.74 3.84 7.31
CA ALA A 56 -5.18 3.97 7.50
C ALA A 56 -5.88 2.68 7.97
N VAL A 57 -5.34 1.51 7.61
CA VAL A 57 -5.93 0.20 7.95
C VAL A 57 -5.08 -0.50 9.01
N GLU A 58 -5.69 -0.81 10.17
CA GLU A 58 -5.03 -1.48 11.28
C GLU A 58 -4.37 -2.79 10.86
N ARG A 59 -3.18 -3.05 11.44
CA ARG A 59 -2.32 -4.18 11.08
C ARG A 59 -1.33 -4.48 12.18
N LYS A 60 -0.60 -5.57 11.99
CA LYS A 60 0.50 -5.92 12.89
C LYS A 60 1.53 -4.77 12.92
N PRO A 61 1.95 -4.32 14.12
CA PRO A 61 2.89 -3.20 14.25
C PRO A 61 4.16 -3.41 13.42
N GLY A 62 4.52 -2.40 12.62
CA GLY A 62 5.70 -2.38 11.75
C GLY A 62 5.56 -3.13 10.43
N TRP A 63 4.40 -3.70 10.13
CA TRP A 63 4.14 -4.35 8.84
C TRP A 63 3.35 -3.42 7.92
N VAL A 64 3.53 -3.59 6.61
CA VAL A 64 2.85 -2.80 5.56
C VAL A 64 2.06 -3.67 4.58
N SER A 65 2.09 -4.98 4.75
CA SER A 65 1.51 -5.92 3.80
C SER A 65 0.05 -6.24 4.09
N PHE A 66 -0.75 -6.36 3.04
CA PHE A 66 -2.12 -6.85 3.05
C PHE A 66 -2.16 -8.26 2.45
N TYR A 67 -2.96 -9.14 3.05
CA TYR A 67 -3.15 -10.52 2.60
C TYR A 67 -4.60 -11.01 2.85
N SER A 68 -5.54 -10.09 3.05
CA SER A 68 -6.94 -10.37 3.32
C SER A 68 -7.82 -9.44 2.47
N SER A 69 -8.87 -10.00 1.84
CA SER A 69 -9.85 -9.22 1.07
C SER A 69 -10.57 -8.17 1.93
N GLU A 70 -10.79 -8.47 3.21
CA GLU A 70 -11.45 -7.53 4.13
C GLU A 70 -10.62 -6.25 4.30
N ASP A 71 -9.32 -6.37 4.55
CA ASP A 71 -8.46 -5.21 4.76
C ASP A 71 -8.16 -4.47 3.45
N ILE A 72 -8.12 -5.19 2.33
CA ILE A 72 -8.00 -4.59 0.99
C ILE A 72 -9.25 -3.75 0.67
N SER A 73 -10.45 -4.28 0.93
CA SER A 73 -11.71 -3.54 0.75
C SER A 73 -11.75 -2.25 1.58
N LYS A 74 -11.31 -2.31 2.85
CA LYS A 74 -11.16 -1.11 3.69
C LYS A 74 -10.18 -0.10 3.09
N ALA A 75 -9.05 -0.55 2.55
CA ALA A 75 -8.08 0.33 1.90
C ALA A 75 -8.69 1.02 0.66
N VAL A 76 -9.48 0.29 -0.14
CA VAL A 76 -10.20 0.84 -1.29
C VAL A 76 -11.20 1.91 -0.85
N ASP A 77 -11.96 1.68 0.22
CA ASP A 77 -12.87 2.69 0.78
C ASP A 77 -12.12 3.98 1.16
N TYR A 78 -10.95 3.85 1.79
CA TYR A 78 -10.11 5.01 2.10
C TYR A 78 -9.58 5.71 0.86
N PHE A 79 -9.17 4.97 -0.17
CA PHE A 79 -8.74 5.59 -1.44
C PHE A 79 -9.87 6.38 -2.10
N LEU A 80 -11.09 5.83 -2.11
CA LEU A 80 -12.27 6.51 -2.64
C LEU A 80 -12.61 7.78 -1.85
N GLN A 81 -12.62 7.70 -0.52
CA GLN A 81 -12.88 8.84 0.37
C GLN A 81 -11.81 9.94 0.25
N ASN A 82 -10.59 9.58 -0.12
CA ASN A 82 -9.47 10.51 -0.26
C ASN A 82 -9.27 11.03 -1.70
N HIS A 83 -10.17 10.69 -2.61
CA HIS A 83 -10.12 11.10 -4.02
C HIS A 83 -8.78 10.77 -4.69
N ILE A 84 -8.29 9.55 -4.46
CA ILE A 84 -7.07 9.05 -5.09
C ILE A 84 -7.27 8.89 -6.61
N GLU A 85 -6.30 9.37 -7.39
CA GLU A 85 -6.37 9.40 -8.85
C GLU A 85 -5.80 8.12 -9.48
N ALA A 86 -4.86 7.48 -8.80
CA ALA A 86 -4.23 6.23 -9.21
C ALA A 86 -3.74 5.45 -8.00
N VAL A 87 -3.73 4.12 -8.10
CA VAL A 87 -3.21 3.25 -7.05
C VAL A 87 -1.94 2.55 -7.54
N ILE A 88 -0.89 2.61 -6.74
CA ILE A 88 0.34 1.85 -6.93
C ILE A 88 0.25 0.60 -6.07
N ILE A 89 0.31 -0.55 -6.72
CA ILE A 89 0.16 -1.86 -6.08
C ILE A 89 1.52 -2.57 -6.08
N GLY A 90 2.09 -2.73 -4.88
CA GLY A 90 3.29 -3.54 -4.68
C GLY A 90 2.93 -5.00 -4.47
N CYS A 91 3.04 -5.85 -5.50
CA CYS A 91 2.84 -7.29 -5.38
C CYS A 91 4.15 -7.98 -4.97
N TRP A 92 4.20 -8.56 -3.78
CA TRP A 92 5.37 -9.28 -3.28
C TRP A 92 5.09 -10.78 -3.22
N HIS A 93 6.11 -11.56 -3.58
CA HIS A 93 6.01 -13.02 -3.69
C HIS A 93 4.81 -13.45 -4.55
N TRP A 94 4.13 -14.52 -4.15
CA TRP A 94 2.84 -14.84 -4.73
C TRP A 94 1.79 -13.92 -4.11
N THR A 95 0.87 -13.41 -4.92
CA THR A 95 -0.26 -12.60 -4.48
C THR A 95 -1.50 -13.15 -5.16
N GLU A 96 -2.57 -13.32 -4.40
CA GLU A 96 -3.85 -13.81 -4.87
C GLU A 96 -4.40 -12.86 -5.94
N PRO A 97 -4.65 -13.32 -7.19
CA PRO A 97 -5.10 -12.42 -8.26
C PRO A 97 -6.39 -11.64 -7.92
N MET A 98 -7.25 -12.22 -7.09
CA MET A 98 -8.48 -11.57 -6.62
C MET A 98 -8.22 -10.26 -5.86
N PHE A 99 -7.10 -10.15 -5.14
CA PHE A 99 -6.73 -8.93 -4.42
C PHE A 99 -6.49 -7.75 -5.37
N ILE A 100 -6.01 -8.02 -6.58
CA ILE A 100 -5.82 -6.98 -7.61
C ILE A 100 -7.17 -6.55 -8.19
N VAL A 101 -8.07 -7.50 -8.40
CA VAL A 101 -9.42 -7.23 -8.91
C VAL A 101 -10.23 -6.40 -7.93
N GLU A 102 -10.05 -6.60 -6.63
CA GLU A 102 -10.73 -5.80 -5.60
C GLU A 102 -10.27 -4.34 -5.55
N ILE A 103 -9.06 -4.02 -6.02
CA ILE A 103 -8.49 -2.66 -6.03
C ILE A 103 -8.89 -1.88 -7.29
N ALA A 104 -9.11 -2.56 -8.41
CA ALA A 104 -9.35 -1.98 -9.73
C ALA A 104 -10.83 -1.67 -10.00
#